data_AF-A0A150TQU8-F1
#
_entry.id   AF-A0A150TQU8-F1
#
_cell.length_a   1.000
_cell.length_b   1.000
_cell.length_c   1.000
_cell.angle_alpha   90.00
_cell.angle_beta   90.00
_cell.angle_gamma   90.00
#
_symmetry.space_group_name_H-M   'P 1'
#
loop_
_entity.id
_entity.type
_entity.pdbx_description
1 polymer ?
#
loop_
_entity_poly.entity_id
_entity_poly.type
_entity_poly.pdbx_seq_one_letter_code
_entity_poly.pdbx_strand_id
1 'polypeptide(L)'
;MSLPARTGAQRQARRRATRGRRRALWLASAATVAALLAACGPEGAGAEPGACGGATCTPDQVCVYPPGDCGEGGIVPGNYGVCQPRPASCDTATPREVCACDGHVYANACEAARAGVSIGSGEECGGAAPPGTVACGSYFCDAASEYCQSVEDPHDELFKMPTRRTCEEIPTPCMAEPSCDCLAAAAADPREGDCSSAPACTRGESGSFAVRCTGDLY
;
A
#
# COMPACT_ATOMS: atom_id res chain seq x y z
N MET A 1 10.44 -14.73 88.97
CA MET A 1 9.11 -15.34 88.83
C MET A 1 8.62 -15.04 87.41
N SER A 2 9.04 -15.83 86.43
CA SER A 2 8.39 -17.07 85.94
C SER A 2 7.15 -16.79 85.08
N LEU A 3 7.33 -16.87 83.75
CA LEU A 3 6.25 -17.13 82.79
C LEU A 3 6.72 -18.20 81.78
N PRO A 4 5.79 -19.02 81.26
CA PRO A 4 6.00 -20.46 81.13
C PRO A 4 6.50 -20.91 79.75
N ALA A 5 7.19 -22.04 79.76
CA ALA A 5 7.51 -22.82 78.57
C ALA A 5 6.23 -23.25 77.84
N ARG A 6 6.01 -22.71 76.63
CA ARG A 6 4.97 -23.22 75.71
C ARG A 6 5.42 -24.57 75.15
N THR A 7 4.66 -25.60 75.47
CA THR A 7 4.82 -27.01 75.09
C THR A 7 4.83 -27.23 73.57
N GLY A 8 5.60 -28.24 73.12
CA GLY A 8 5.82 -28.58 71.71
C GLY A 8 4.57 -28.90 70.88
N ALA A 9 3.41 -29.14 71.52
CA ALA A 9 2.15 -29.41 70.86
C ALA A 9 1.63 -28.22 70.01
N GLN A 10 1.86 -26.97 70.45
CA GLN A 10 1.42 -25.79 69.70
C GLN A 10 2.22 -25.53 68.41
N ARG A 11 3.46 -26.05 68.30
CA ARG A 11 4.28 -25.92 67.09
C ARG A 11 3.86 -26.89 65.97
N GLN A 12 3.26 -28.03 66.30
CA GLN A 12 2.85 -29.04 65.31
C GLN A 12 1.54 -28.68 64.60
N ALA A 13 0.57 -28.06 65.28
CA ALA A 13 -0.70 -27.63 64.67
C ALA A 13 -0.51 -26.56 63.59
N ARG A 14 0.42 -25.60 63.80
CA ARG A 14 0.73 -24.54 62.83
C ARG A 14 1.42 -25.06 61.56
N ARG A 15 2.13 -26.19 61.62
CA ARG A 15 2.81 -26.80 60.45
C ARG A 15 1.87 -27.58 59.54
N ARG A 16 0.74 -28.10 60.05
CA ARG A 16 -0.26 -28.80 59.24
C ARG A 16 -1.14 -27.83 58.44
N ALA A 17 -1.49 -26.68 59.02
CA ALA A 17 -2.30 -25.66 58.35
C ALA A 17 -1.60 -24.99 57.14
N THR A 18 -0.28 -24.86 57.16
CA THR A 18 0.49 -24.25 56.06
C THR A 18 0.75 -25.20 54.89
N ARG A 19 0.68 -26.53 55.11
CA ARG A 19 0.89 -27.54 54.07
C ARG A 19 -0.34 -27.75 53.17
N GLY A 20 -1.55 -27.62 53.73
CA GLY A 20 -2.81 -27.69 52.97
C GLY A 20 -3.04 -26.48 52.05
N ARG A 21 -2.74 -25.27 52.54
CA ARG A 21 -2.86 -24.02 51.76
C ARG A 21 -1.90 -23.95 50.56
N ARG A 22 -0.68 -24.50 50.70
CA ARG A 22 0.31 -24.51 49.60
C ARG A 22 -0.04 -25.48 48.47
N ARG A 23 -0.72 -26.60 48.74
CA ARG A 23 -1.16 -27.53 47.67
C ARG A 23 -2.39 -27.02 46.89
N ALA A 24 -3.31 -26.30 47.55
CA ALA A 24 -4.47 -25.72 46.89
C ALA A 24 -4.11 -24.55 45.94
N LEU A 25 -3.07 -23.77 46.27
CA LEU A 25 -2.58 -22.66 45.44
C LEU A 25 -1.81 -23.10 44.19
N TRP A 26 -1.26 -24.33 44.15
CA TRP A 26 -0.58 -24.89 42.98
C TRP A 26 -1.53 -25.55 41.96
N LEU A 27 -2.70 -26.04 42.40
CA LEU A 27 -3.68 -26.65 41.48
C LEU A 27 -4.59 -25.61 40.82
N ALA A 28 -4.86 -24.48 41.48
CA ALA A 28 -5.63 -23.39 40.90
C ALA A 28 -4.86 -22.57 39.85
N SER A 29 -3.53 -22.61 39.89
CA SER A 29 -2.63 -21.90 38.94
C SER A 29 -2.33 -22.71 37.67
N ALA A 30 -2.32 -24.04 37.73
CA ALA A 30 -2.11 -24.87 36.54
C ALA A 30 -3.33 -24.88 35.59
N ALA A 31 -4.55 -24.88 36.14
CA ALA A 31 -5.79 -24.90 35.34
C ALA A 31 -6.07 -23.57 34.63
N THR A 32 -5.64 -22.44 35.21
CA THR A 32 -5.77 -21.11 34.60
C THR A 32 -4.71 -20.88 33.50
N VAL A 33 -3.50 -21.40 33.66
CA VAL A 33 -2.46 -21.33 32.62
C VAL A 33 -2.79 -22.23 31.41
N ALA A 34 -3.36 -23.41 31.62
CA ALA A 34 -3.79 -24.28 30.52
C ALA A 34 -4.96 -23.70 29.69
N ALA A 35 -5.87 -22.95 30.32
CA ALA A 35 -6.95 -22.26 29.62
C ALA A 35 -6.48 -21.01 28.85
N LEU A 36 -5.41 -20.33 29.31
CA LEU A 36 -4.80 -19.21 28.60
C LEU A 36 -3.96 -19.66 27.40
N LEU A 37 -3.32 -20.83 27.46
CA LEU A 37 -2.54 -21.39 26.34
C LEU A 37 -3.41 -21.96 25.21
N ALA A 38 -4.66 -22.33 25.48
CA ALA A 38 -5.61 -22.81 24.46
C ALA A 38 -6.28 -21.67 23.64
N ALA A 39 -6.01 -20.41 23.98
CA ALA A 39 -6.48 -19.24 23.23
C ALA A 39 -5.54 -18.84 22.07
N CYS A 40 -4.32 -19.40 22.01
CA CYS A 40 -3.57 -19.45 20.75
C CYS A 40 -3.95 -20.76 20.05
N GLY A 41 -4.76 -20.64 19.00
CA GLY A 41 -4.90 -21.72 18.02
C GLY A 41 -3.54 -22.08 17.42
N PRO A 42 -3.41 -23.22 16.73
CA PRO A 42 -2.16 -23.63 16.13
C PRO A 42 -1.69 -22.52 15.19
N GLU A 43 -0.65 -21.80 15.61
CA GLU A 43 0.16 -20.97 14.75
C GLU A 43 0.60 -21.88 13.59
N GLY A 44 0.18 -21.52 12.38
CA GLY A 44 0.53 -22.22 11.16
C GLY A 44 2.04 -22.36 11.07
N ALA A 45 2.54 -23.53 11.44
CA ALA A 45 3.91 -23.91 11.24
C ALA A 45 4.17 -24.03 9.74
N GLY A 46 5.06 -23.17 9.21
CA GLY A 46 5.65 -23.30 7.89
C GLY A 46 4.88 -22.68 6.74
N ALA A 47 4.50 -21.40 6.82
CA ALA A 47 4.28 -20.64 5.60
C ALA A 47 5.65 -20.22 5.07
N GLU A 48 6.06 -20.77 3.91
CA GLU A 48 7.07 -20.13 3.07
C GLU A 48 6.70 -18.64 2.94
N PRO A 49 7.67 -17.71 2.96
CA PRO A 49 7.37 -16.29 2.80
C PRO A 49 6.52 -16.12 1.53
N GLY A 50 5.28 -15.68 1.72
CA GLY A 50 4.34 -15.55 0.61
C GLY A 50 4.75 -14.43 -0.34
N ALA A 51 4.24 -14.46 -1.57
CA ALA A 51 4.62 -13.52 -2.63
C ALA A 51 4.32 -12.05 -2.29
N CYS A 52 3.41 -11.78 -1.33
CA CYS A 52 3.01 -10.44 -0.94
C CYS A 52 3.89 -9.90 0.20
N GLY A 53 5.13 -9.51 -0.09
CA GLY A 53 6.04 -8.98 0.93
C GLY A 53 6.32 -9.98 2.06
N GLY A 54 6.28 -11.28 1.77
CA GLY A 54 6.44 -12.37 2.75
C GLY A 54 5.15 -12.89 3.35
N ALA A 55 4.00 -12.30 3.01
CA ALA A 55 2.69 -12.77 3.41
C ALA A 55 1.96 -13.51 2.27
N THR A 56 1.12 -14.46 2.66
CA THR A 56 0.11 -15.06 1.79
C THR A 56 -1.23 -14.45 2.16
N CYS A 57 -1.80 -13.63 1.28
CA CYS A 57 -3.09 -12.99 1.52
C CYS A 57 -4.22 -14.03 1.51
N THR A 58 -5.27 -13.77 2.30
CA THR A 58 -6.47 -14.60 2.29
C THR A 58 -7.27 -14.41 0.97
N PRO A 59 -8.20 -15.31 0.62
CA PRO A 59 -8.98 -15.19 -0.62
C PRO A 59 -9.81 -13.90 -0.72
N ASP A 60 -10.21 -13.33 0.41
CA ASP A 60 -10.92 -12.06 0.55
C ASP A 60 -9.99 -10.82 0.52
N GLN A 61 -8.69 -11.03 0.31
CA GLN A 61 -7.68 -9.98 0.25
C GLN A 61 -6.97 -9.96 -1.11
N VAL A 62 -6.46 -8.79 -1.47
CA VAL A 62 -5.60 -8.52 -2.62
C VAL A 62 -4.23 -8.08 -2.14
N CYS A 63 -3.18 -8.57 -2.79
CA CYS A 63 -1.84 -8.06 -2.56
C CYS A 63 -1.66 -6.76 -3.34
N VAL A 64 -1.42 -5.66 -2.64
CA VAL A 64 -1.17 -4.35 -3.27
C VAL A 64 0.30 -4.03 -3.13
N TYR A 65 0.97 -3.86 -4.27
CA TYR A 65 2.37 -3.43 -4.34
C TYR A 65 2.46 -1.90 -4.45
N PRO A 66 3.63 -1.32 -4.20
CA PRO A 66 3.89 0.07 -4.55
C PRO A 66 3.56 0.37 -6.02
N PRO A 67 3.19 1.62 -6.35
CA PRO A 67 2.87 1.99 -7.72
C PRO A 67 4.01 1.68 -8.68
N GLY A 68 3.74 0.93 -9.75
CA GLY A 68 4.75 0.54 -10.73
C GLY A 68 5.42 -0.81 -10.48
N ASP A 69 5.17 -1.46 -9.34
CA ASP A 69 5.70 -2.77 -9.02
C ASP A 69 4.62 -3.86 -9.11
N CYS A 70 5.00 -5.01 -9.67
CA CYS A 70 4.12 -6.17 -9.78
C CYS A 70 4.57 -7.38 -8.94
N GLY A 71 5.47 -7.14 -7.98
CA GLY A 71 6.03 -8.19 -7.12
C GLY A 71 7.19 -8.97 -7.74
N GLU A 72 7.69 -8.52 -8.90
CA GLU A 72 8.89 -9.09 -9.52
C GLU A 72 10.10 -8.86 -8.61
N GLY A 73 10.77 -9.92 -8.16
CA GLY A 73 11.96 -9.84 -7.30
C GLY A 73 11.77 -10.29 -5.85
N GLY A 74 10.55 -10.64 -5.44
CA GLY A 74 10.26 -11.11 -4.08
C GLY A 74 10.46 -10.02 -3.02
N ILE A 75 10.80 -10.41 -1.78
CA ILE A 75 11.03 -9.43 -0.70
C ILE A 75 12.36 -8.72 -0.92
N VAL A 76 12.33 -7.55 -1.57
CA VAL A 76 13.45 -6.62 -1.63
C VAL A 76 13.09 -5.32 -0.91
N PRO A 77 14.07 -4.55 -0.40
CA PRO A 77 13.80 -3.22 0.17
C PRO A 77 13.06 -2.36 -0.85
N GLY A 78 11.85 -1.92 -0.51
CA GLY A 78 10.97 -1.17 -1.41
C GLY A 78 9.88 -1.99 -2.10
N ASN A 79 10.03 -3.33 -2.24
CA ASN A 79 8.97 -4.21 -2.74
C ASN A 79 8.35 -4.99 -1.57
N TYR A 80 7.44 -4.33 -0.86
CA TYR A 80 6.63 -4.96 0.18
C TYR A 80 5.18 -4.86 -0.25
N GLY A 81 4.68 -5.94 -0.85
CA GLY A 81 3.24 -6.09 -1.05
C GLY A 81 2.53 -6.05 0.31
N VAL A 82 1.37 -5.39 0.36
CA VAL A 82 0.52 -5.34 1.56
C VAL A 82 -0.82 -5.98 1.22
N CYS A 83 -1.23 -6.96 2.04
CA CYS A 83 -2.56 -7.54 1.92
C CYS A 83 -3.62 -6.52 2.34
N GLN A 84 -4.49 -6.14 1.41
CA GLN A 84 -5.63 -5.26 1.65
C GLN A 84 -6.94 -6.02 1.41
N PRO A 85 -8.03 -5.69 2.10
CA PRO A 85 -9.34 -6.28 1.83
C PRO A 85 -9.79 -6.01 0.39
N ARG A 86 -10.39 -7.01 -0.27
CA ARG A 86 -11.00 -6.81 -1.59
C ARG A 86 -12.26 -5.96 -1.45
N PRO A 87 -12.44 -4.92 -2.28
CA PRO A 87 -13.67 -4.16 -2.30
C PRO A 87 -14.87 -5.04 -2.69
N ALA A 88 -15.98 -4.94 -1.95
CA ALA A 88 -17.22 -5.64 -2.29
C ALA A 88 -17.95 -5.00 -3.50
N SER A 89 -17.79 -3.69 -3.67
CA SER A 89 -18.37 -2.89 -4.74
C SER A 89 -17.44 -1.73 -5.08
N CYS A 90 -17.47 -1.28 -6.32
CA CYS A 90 -16.72 -0.12 -6.78
C CYS A 90 -17.66 0.97 -7.28
N ASP A 91 -17.27 2.22 -7.08
CA ASP A 91 -17.94 3.33 -7.75
C ASP A 91 -17.66 3.27 -9.25
N THR A 92 -18.68 3.61 -10.02
CA THR A 92 -18.67 3.63 -11.49
C THR A 92 -19.02 5.00 -12.06
N ALA A 93 -19.25 6.00 -11.19
CA ALA A 93 -19.60 7.36 -11.62
C ALA A 93 -18.43 8.11 -12.28
N THR A 94 -17.19 7.86 -11.84
CA THR A 94 -15.98 8.49 -12.37
C THR A 94 -14.89 7.44 -12.60
N PRO A 95 -15.05 6.56 -13.59
CA PRO A 95 -14.06 5.54 -13.90
C PRO A 95 -12.79 6.20 -14.46
N ARG A 96 -11.65 5.65 -14.10
CA ARG A 96 -10.34 6.08 -14.55
C ARG A 96 -9.56 4.82 -14.88
N GLU A 97 -9.39 4.55 -16.16
CA GLU A 97 -8.83 3.28 -16.60
C GLU A 97 -7.40 3.10 -16.08
N VAL A 98 -7.08 1.87 -15.66
CA VAL A 98 -5.78 1.52 -15.11
C VAL A 98 -5.23 0.26 -15.75
N CYS A 99 -3.93 0.23 -15.98
CA CYS A 99 -3.19 -0.96 -16.34
C CYS A 99 -2.79 -1.73 -15.05
N ALA A 100 -3.24 -2.96 -14.95
CA ALA A 100 -2.91 -3.84 -13.84
C ALA A 100 -1.77 -4.81 -14.19
N CYS A 101 -1.20 -5.42 -13.15
CA CYS A 101 -0.06 -6.34 -13.26
C CYS A 101 -0.33 -7.62 -14.06
N ASP A 102 -1.59 -7.96 -14.31
CA ASP A 102 -1.98 -9.08 -15.17
C ASP A 102 -1.99 -8.70 -16.66
N GLY A 103 -1.60 -7.47 -17.01
CA GLY A 103 -1.61 -6.95 -18.38
C GLY A 103 -2.99 -6.54 -18.88
N HIS A 104 -4.01 -6.54 -18.02
CA HIS A 104 -5.35 -6.09 -18.36
C HIS A 104 -5.60 -4.63 -17.95
N VAL A 105 -6.34 -3.92 -18.81
CA VAL A 105 -6.86 -2.59 -18.49
C VAL A 105 -8.20 -2.75 -17.78
N TYR A 106 -8.29 -2.24 -16.55
CA TYR A 106 -9.49 -2.21 -15.74
C TYR A 106 -10.13 -0.83 -15.80
N ALA A 107 -11.46 -0.75 -15.68
CA ALA A 107 -12.21 0.51 -15.71
C ALA A 107 -11.81 1.47 -14.59
N ASN A 108 -11.34 0.95 -13.45
CA ASN A 108 -10.70 1.73 -12.39
C ASN A 108 -9.84 0.87 -11.44
N ALA A 109 -9.05 1.54 -10.59
CA ALA A 109 -8.22 0.93 -9.56
C ALA A 109 -9.00 -0.01 -8.62
N CYS A 110 -10.24 0.35 -8.27
CA CYS A 110 -11.07 -0.49 -7.41
C CYS A 110 -11.47 -1.79 -8.11
N GLU A 111 -11.81 -1.73 -9.40
CA GLU A 111 -12.13 -2.91 -10.21
C GLU A 111 -10.94 -3.89 -10.29
N ALA A 112 -9.72 -3.38 -10.47
CA ALA A 112 -8.49 -4.18 -10.42
C ALA A 112 -8.31 -4.83 -9.03
N ALA A 113 -8.46 -4.05 -7.95
CA ALA A 113 -8.35 -4.55 -6.58
C ALA A 113 -9.43 -5.60 -6.26
N ARG A 114 -10.64 -5.44 -6.79
CA ARG A 114 -11.73 -6.42 -6.64
C ARG A 114 -11.45 -7.71 -7.39
N ALA A 115 -10.83 -7.63 -8.57
CA ALA A 115 -10.31 -8.79 -9.29
C ALA A 115 -9.10 -9.45 -8.57
N GLY A 116 -8.47 -8.73 -7.65
CA GLY A 116 -7.34 -9.24 -6.87
C GLY A 116 -5.98 -8.96 -7.49
N VAL A 117 -5.89 -7.93 -8.32
CA VAL A 117 -4.68 -7.59 -9.07
C VAL A 117 -4.21 -6.22 -8.63
N SER A 118 -2.90 -6.07 -8.42
CA SER A 118 -2.27 -4.78 -8.15
C SER A 118 -2.15 -3.96 -9.43
N ILE A 119 -2.06 -2.65 -9.28
CA ILE A 119 -1.79 -1.73 -10.38
C ILE A 119 -0.30 -1.81 -10.74
N GLY A 120 0.02 -1.92 -12.03
CA GLY A 120 1.38 -2.04 -12.52
C GLY A 120 2.03 -0.69 -12.81
N SER A 121 3.01 -0.72 -13.71
CA SER A 121 3.74 0.43 -14.25
C SER A 121 3.06 1.05 -15.47
N GLY A 122 2.19 0.29 -16.13
CA GLY A 122 1.60 0.62 -17.44
C GLY A 122 2.24 -0.13 -18.59
N GLU A 123 3.50 -0.57 -18.43
CA GLU A 123 4.24 -1.30 -19.46
C GLU A 123 3.64 -2.68 -19.72
N GLU A 124 3.00 -3.27 -18.72
CA GLU A 124 2.36 -4.60 -18.78
C GLU A 124 1.25 -4.65 -19.84
N CYS A 125 0.59 -3.51 -20.08
CA CYS A 125 -0.47 -3.41 -21.08
C CYS A 125 0.05 -3.08 -22.49
N GLY A 126 1.37 -2.93 -22.68
CA GLY A 126 2.00 -2.84 -24.01
C GLY A 126 1.45 -1.73 -24.92
N GLY A 127 0.98 -0.61 -24.35
CA GLY A 127 0.36 0.47 -25.12
C GLY A 127 -1.09 0.23 -25.53
N ALA A 128 -1.79 -0.72 -24.91
CA ALA A 128 -3.24 -0.93 -25.04
C ALA A 128 -4.06 0.19 -24.37
N ALA A 129 -3.66 1.44 -24.57
CA ALA A 129 -4.43 2.60 -24.20
C ALA A 129 -5.80 2.54 -24.88
N PRO A 130 -6.89 2.59 -24.10
CA PRO A 130 -8.24 2.67 -24.67
C PRO A 130 -8.36 3.84 -25.66
N PRO A 131 -9.15 3.71 -26.73
CA PRO A 131 -9.34 4.79 -27.71
C PRO A 131 -9.80 6.09 -27.04
N GLY A 132 -9.17 7.20 -27.40
CA GLY A 132 -9.47 8.50 -26.80
C GLY A 132 -8.71 8.80 -25.50
N THR A 133 -7.80 7.92 -25.09
CA THR A 133 -6.95 8.13 -23.91
C THR A 133 -5.46 8.21 -24.26
N VAL A 134 -4.67 8.74 -23.32
CA VAL A 134 -3.20 8.76 -23.38
C VAL A 134 -2.63 8.10 -22.12
N ALA A 135 -1.62 7.25 -22.30
CA ALA A 135 -0.94 6.58 -21.20
C ALA A 135 -0.16 7.59 -20.34
N CYS A 136 -0.30 7.47 -19.02
CA CYS A 136 0.40 8.28 -18.02
C CYS A 136 0.88 7.39 -16.86
N GLY A 137 1.86 6.55 -17.17
CA GLY A 137 2.21 5.42 -16.31
C GLY A 137 1.12 4.36 -16.39
N SER A 138 0.63 3.91 -15.23
CA SER A 138 -0.43 2.91 -15.15
C SER A 138 -1.85 3.46 -15.30
N TYR A 139 -2.01 4.79 -15.39
CA TYR A 139 -3.32 5.40 -15.62
C TYR A 139 -3.46 5.90 -17.06
N PHE A 140 -4.69 6.02 -17.54
CA PHE A 140 -5.00 6.59 -18.86
C PHE A 140 -5.74 7.92 -18.70
N CYS A 141 -5.18 9.02 -19.19
CA CYS A 141 -5.81 10.35 -19.18
C CYS A 141 -6.75 10.49 -20.39
N ASP A 142 -7.81 11.29 -20.26
CA ASP A 142 -8.64 11.67 -21.41
C ASP A 142 -7.84 12.54 -22.38
N ALA A 143 -7.67 12.09 -23.62
CA ALA A 143 -6.82 12.78 -24.59
C ALA A 143 -7.44 14.08 -25.14
N ALA A 144 -8.74 14.33 -24.90
CA ALA A 144 -9.43 15.52 -25.36
C ALA A 144 -9.35 16.68 -24.36
N SER A 145 -9.32 16.39 -23.06
CA SER A 145 -9.31 17.42 -22.01
C SER A 145 -8.13 17.38 -21.04
N GLU A 146 -7.28 16.35 -21.10
CA GLU A 146 -6.16 16.19 -20.16
C GLU A 146 -4.82 15.98 -20.87
N TYR A 147 -3.73 16.19 -20.13
CA TYR A 147 -2.38 15.82 -20.52
C TYR A 147 -1.68 15.07 -19.39
N CYS A 148 -0.69 14.24 -19.75
CA CYS A 148 0.12 13.55 -18.74
C CYS A 148 1.23 14.47 -18.24
N GLN A 149 1.23 14.80 -16.95
CA GLN A 149 2.35 15.45 -16.30
C GLN A 149 3.21 14.42 -15.57
N SER A 150 4.51 14.41 -15.84
CA SER A 150 5.51 13.63 -15.11
C SER A 150 6.45 14.56 -14.36
N VAL A 151 6.43 14.49 -13.04
CA VAL A 151 7.31 15.27 -12.15
C VAL A 151 8.37 14.34 -11.56
N GLU A 152 9.62 14.61 -11.91
CA GLU A 152 10.79 13.89 -11.42
C GLU A 152 11.34 14.59 -10.17
N ASP A 153 11.71 13.81 -9.16
CA ASP A 153 12.40 14.34 -7.99
C ASP A 153 13.79 14.86 -8.39
N PRO A 154 14.14 16.12 -8.11
CA PRO A 154 15.46 16.67 -8.42
C PRO A 154 16.56 16.15 -7.49
N HIS A 155 16.20 15.49 -6.38
CA HIS A 155 17.15 14.95 -5.42
C HIS A 155 17.74 13.62 -5.93
N ASP A 156 19.07 13.55 -6.02
CA ASP A 156 19.82 12.32 -6.36
C ASP A 156 20.25 11.54 -5.10
N GLU A 157 19.87 12.03 -3.91
CA GLU A 157 20.23 11.39 -2.65
C GLU A 157 19.52 10.04 -2.50
N LEU A 158 20.03 9.20 -1.58
CA LEU A 158 19.69 7.79 -1.33
C LEU A 158 18.18 7.40 -1.29
N PHE A 159 17.27 8.36 -1.33
CA PHE A 159 15.82 8.24 -1.35
C PHE A 159 15.16 9.07 -2.48
N LYS A 160 15.61 8.89 -3.73
CA LYS A 160 14.94 9.46 -4.89
C LYS A 160 13.48 9.03 -4.93
N MET A 161 12.55 9.98 -4.88
CA MET A 161 11.13 9.65 -4.97
C MET A 161 10.77 9.15 -6.37
N PRO A 162 9.83 8.19 -6.50
CA PRO A 162 9.36 7.76 -7.80
C PRO A 162 8.73 8.93 -8.54
N THR A 163 8.92 8.97 -9.87
CA THR A 163 8.31 9.99 -10.73
C THR A 163 6.80 10.04 -10.49
N ARG A 164 6.28 11.18 -10.03
CA ARG A 164 4.84 11.38 -9.94
C ARG A 164 4.29 11.57 -11.33
N ARG A 165 3.25 10.82 -11.65
CA ARG A 165 2.51 10.92 -12.91
C ARG A 165 1.07 11.25 -12.61
N THR A 166 0.61 12.37 -13.12
CA THR A 166 -0.74 12.88 -12.88
C THR A 166 -1.36 13.26 -14.23
N CYS A 167 -2.67 13.06 -14.36
CA CYS A 167 -3.40 13.62 -15.49
C CYS A 167 -3.91 14.98 -15.05
N GLU A 168 -3.42 15.99 -15.72
CA GLU A 168 -3.80 17.38 -15.48
C GLU A 168 -4.77 17.84 -16.55
N GLU A 169 -5.76 18.62 -16.14
CA GLU A 169 -6.70 19.23 -17.07
C GLU A 169 -5.96 20.27 -17.93
N ILE A 170 -6.29 20.30 -19.23
CA ILE A 170 -5.80 21.34 -20.12
C ILE A 170 -6.40 22.68 -19.65
N PRO A 171 -5.56 23.67 -19.29
CA PRO A 171 -6.07 24.94 -18.81
C PRO A 171 -7.00 25.59 -19.84
N THR A 172 -8.07 26.23 -19.37
CA THR A 172 -9.03 26.98 -20.21
C THR A 172 -8.37 27.86 -21.28
N PRO A 173 -7.29 28.65 -21.00
CA PRO A 173 -6.64 29.45 -22.05
C PRO A 173 -5.97 28.60 -23.13
N CYS A 174 -5.56 27.37 -22.82
CA CYS A 174 -4.95 26.43 -23.76
C CYS A 174 -5.97 25.56 -24.50
N MET A 175 -7.22 25.43 -24.03
CA MET A 175 -8.21 24.53 -24.65
C MET A 175 -8.57 24.93 -26.09
N ALA A 176 -8.53 26.23 -26.42
CA ALA A 176 -8.91 26.71 -27.76
C ALA A 176 -7.89 26.28 -28.83
N GLU A 177 -6.61 26.33 -28.48
CA GLU A 177 -5.49 25.94 -29.34
C GLU A 177 -4.41 25.23 -28.50
N PRO A 178 -4.61 23.93 -28.19
CA PRO A 178 -3.67 23.22 -27.33
C PRO A 178 -2.34 23.05 -28.05
N SER A 179 -1.29 23.54 -27.41
CA SER A 179 0.09 23.54 -27.94
C SER A 179 1.07 23.27 -26.81
N CYS A 180 2.23 22.72 -27.17
CA CYS A 180 3.26 22.46 -26.18
C CYS A 180 3.78 23.74 -25.53
N ASP A 181 3.80 24.86 -26.26
CA ASP A 181 4.20 26.15 -25.70
C ASP A 181 3.22 26.61 -24.61
N CYS A 182 1.91 26.45 -24.82
CA CYS A 182 0.89 26.82 -23.83
C CYS A 182 0.96 25.92 -22.60
N LEU A 183 1.03 24.59 -22.80
CA LEU A 183 1.04 23.63 -21.69
C LEU A 183 2.34 23.69 -20.88
N ALA A 184 3.48 23.88 -21.54
CA ALA A 184 4.75 24.09 -20.85
C ALA A 184 4.74 25.40 -20.05
N ALA A 185 4.17 26.48 -20.59
CA ALA A 185 4.04 27.74 -19.86
C ALA A 185 3.13 27.61 -18.63
N ALA A 186 1.99 26.91 -18.77
CA ALA A 186 1.06 26.67 -17.67
C ALA A 186 1.66 25.78 -16.57
N ALA A 187 2.33 24.69 -16.96
CA ALA A 187 2.98 23.79 -15.99
C ALA A 187 4.12 24.46 -15.22
N ALA A 188 4.75 25.49 -15.79
CA ALA A 188 5.80 26.28 -15.15
C ALA A 188 5.27 27.41 -14.25
N ASP A 189 3.96 27.69 -14.24
CA ASP A 189 3.40 28.74 -13.39
C ASP A 189 3.41 28.26 -11.93
N PRO A 190 4.12 28.95 -11.01
CA PRO A 190 4.23 28.53 -9.62
C PRO A 190 2.92 28.64 -8.81
N ARG A 191 1.84 29.21 -9.38
CA ARG A 191 0.50 29.25 -8.78
C ARG A 191 -0.39 28.12 -9.26
N GLU A 192 -0.09 27.53 -10.40
CA GLU A 192 -0.97 26.61 -11.13
C GLU A 192 -0.33 25.25 -11.42
N GLY A 193 1.00 25.11 -11.35
CA GLY A 193 1.72 23.89 -11.73
C GLY A 193 2.79 23.41 -10.74
N ASP A 194 3.06 22.10 -10.78
CA ASP A 194 4.04 21.40 -9.93
C ASP A 194 5.50 21.43 -10.44
N CYS A 195 5.77 22.08 -11.59
CA CYS A 195 7.12 22.09 -12.15
C CYS A 195 7.98 23.21 -11.57
N SER A 196 9.08 22.85 -10.91
CA SER A 196 10.11 23.79 -10.44
C SER A 196 11.17 24.09 -11.51
N SER A 197 11.33 23.21 -12.51
CA SER A 197 12.18 23.44 -13.69
C SER A 197 11.39 23.90 -14.90
N ALA A 198 12.10 24.41 -15.92
CA ALA A 198 11.53 24.56 -17.25
C ALA A 198 10.99 23.21 -17.76
N PRO A 199 9.67 23.09 -18.02
CA PRO A 199 9.07 21.84 -18.44
C PRO A 199 9.35 21.56 -19.93
N ALA A 200 9.62 20.30 -20.23
CA ALA A 200 9.67 19.78 -21.59
C ALA A 200 8.29 19.22 -21.96
N CYS A 201 7.71 19.71 -23.05
CA CYS A 201 6.47 19.16 -23.59
C CYS A 201 6.73 18.38 -24.88
N THR A 202 6.02 17.27 -25.04
CA THR A 202 5.98 16.48 -26.27
C THR A 202 4.54 16.26 -26.69
N ARG A 203 4.32 16.14 -28.01
CA ARG A 203 3.03 15.79 -28.59
C ARG A 203 3.12 14.41 -29.22
N GLY A 204 2.26 13.50 -28.78
CA GLY A 204 2.15 12.16 -29.33
C GLY A 204 1.49 12.13 -30.71
N GLU A 205 1.55 10.98 -31.38
CA GLU A 205 0.96 10.78 -32.71
C GLU A 205 -0.58 10.91 -32.70
N SER A 206 -1.21 10.56 -31.58
CA SER A 206 -2.65 10.77 -31.33
C SER A 206 -3.01 12.23 -31.09
N GLY A 207 -2.02 13.14 -31.06
CA GLY A 207 -2.20 14.56 -30.79
C GLY A 207 -2.25 14.92 -29.30
N SER A 208 -2.17 13.92 -28.40
CA SER A 208 -2.12 14.10 -26.95
C SER A 208 -0.79 14.70 -26.47
N PHE A 209 -0.80 15.35 -25.31
CA PHE A 209 0.37 16.03 -24.76
C PHE A 209 0.93 15.30 -23.54
N ALA A 210 2.25 15.35 -23.41
CA ALA A 210 2.96 14.91 -22.23
C ALA A 210 3.97 15.98 -21.80
N VAL A 211 3.86 16.43 -20.56
CA VAL A 211 4.74 17.41 -19.93
C VAL A 211 5.64 16.71 -18.93
N ARG A 212 6.93 17.01 -18.97
CA ARG A 212 7.95 16.46 -18.08
C ARG A 212 8.75 17.57 -17.44
N CYS A 213 8.96 17.49 -16.15
CA CYS A 213 9.73 18.47 -15.40
C CYS A 213 10.30 17.88 -14.12
N THR A 214 11.19 18.61 -13.46
CA THR A 214 11.54 18.35 -12.06
C THR A 214 10.71 19.25 -11.15
N GLY A 215 10.36 18.75 -9.97
CA GLY A 215 9.64 19.50 -8.95
C GLY A 215 9.88 18.95 -7.56
N ASP A 216 9.66 19.76 -6.54
CA ASP A 216 9.76 19.31 -5.17
C ASP A 216 8.59 18.37 -4.84
N LEU A 217 8.90 17.10 -4.58
CA LEU A 217 7.91 16.06 -4.25
C LEU A 217 7.71 15.86 -2.74
N TYR A 218 8.33 16.71 -1.92
CA TYR A 218 8.35 16.66 -0.45
C TYR A 218 7.36 17.61 0.23
#